data_AF-A0A8T7H4A5-F1
#
_entry.id   AF-A0A8T7H4A5-F1
#
_cell.length_a   1.000
_cell.length_b   1.000
_cell.length_c   1.000
_cell.angle_alpha   90.00
_cell.angle_beta   90.00
_cell.angle_gamma   90.00
#
_symmetry.space_group_name_H-M   'P 1'
#
loop_
_entity.id
_entity.type
_entity.pdbx_description
1 polymer ?
#
loop_
_entity_poly.entity_id
_entity_poly.type
_entity_poly.pdbx_seq_one_letter_code
_entity_poly.pdbx_strand_id
1 'polypeptide(L)'
;MVYSVLIYTLRINNGHYSTILCRITLFRPGKKGIWLLCHWVPMYLLAHVMAGILIGLVLAGLVGDRRVVALAALGAVLPDLIDKPLGHIILSGTVDYGRIYFHGLTILFLVVLAGLLLYHYRQRIGLLAVAVGMASHQILDGMWHNPVTWFWPFLGPIPRHYYPEGYLQDAIWRQLSQPSEWVFLFLVIGLFAVLYRRELKTVVNRLASPPARRAVVAVLVLAVIAALAAGWRFLL
;
A
#
# COMPACT_ATOMS: atom_id res chain seq x y z
N MET A 1 28.84 -30.06 19.90
CA MET A 1 28.38 -29.42 21.14
C MET A 1 27.54 -28.22 20.72
N VAL A 2 26.23 -28.26 20.92
CA VAL A 2 25.28 -27.24 20.42
C VAL A 2 24.90 -26.36 21.59
N TYR A 3 25.10 -25.05 21.48
CA TYR A 3 24.54 -24.09 22.42
C TYR A 3 23.32 -23.42 21.76
N SER A 4 22.17 -23.54 22.43
CA SER A 4 20.94 -22.86 22.04
C SER A 4 20.78 -21.62 22.91
N VAL A 5 20.68 -20.43 22.31
CA VAL A 5 20.30 -19.20 23.02
C VAL A 5 18.86 -18.85 22.63
N LEU A 6 17.97 -18.88 23.61
CA LEU A 6 16.55 -18.56 23.47
C LEU A 6 16.40 -17.03 23.61
N ILE A 7 15.87 -16.34 22.59
CA ILE A 7 15.77 -14.87 22.64
C ILE A 7 14.40 -14.35 23.09
N TYR A 8 13.23 -14.92 22.73
CA TYR A 8 11.95 -14.54 23.38
C TYR A 8 10.84 -15.58 23.13
N THR A 9 9.89 -15.70 24.07
CA THR A 9 8.63 -16.46 23.95
C THR A 9 7.45 -15.50 24.01
N LEU A 10 6.60 -15.48 22.98
CA LEU A 10 5.35 -14.71 22.98
C LEU A 10 4.16 -15.68 23.01
N ARG A 11 3.30 -15.52 24.03
CA ARG A 11 2.13 -16.37 24.28
C ARG A 11 0.92 -15.77 23.56
N ILE A 12 0.39 -16.46 22.56
CA ILE A 12 -0.93 -16.14 21.98
C ILE A 12 -1.89 -17.28 22.36
N ASN A 13 -3.06 -16.89 22.85
CA ASN A 13 -4.08 -17.76 23.41
C ASN A 13 -4.56 -18.82 22.38
N ASN A 14 -4.94 -20.01 22.87
CA ASN A 14 -5.43 -21.21 22.15
C ASN A 14 -4.39 -22.27 21.73
N GLY A 15 -3.62 -22.76 22.70
CA GLY A 15 -3.23 -24.19 22.78
C GLY A 15 -2.24 -24.75 21.74
N HIS A 16 -1.85 -24.00 20.70
CA HIS A 16 -0.86 -24.45 19.72
C HIS A 16 0.48 -23.76 19.97
N TYR A 17 1.50 -24.55 20.33
CA TYR A 17 2.88 -24.11 20.40
C TYR A 17 3.39 -23.85 18.98
N SER A 18 3.47 -22.59 18.55
CA SER A 18 4.28 -22.22 17.40
C SER A 18 5.64 -21.76 17.89
N THR A 19 6.61 -22.67 17.85
CA THR A 19 8.01 -22.36 18.13
C THR A 19 8.61 -21.73 16.88
N ILE A 20 8.91 -20.42 16.92
CA ILE A 20 9.80 -19.84 15.91
C ILE A 20 11.22 -20.25 16.31
N LEU A 21 11.66 -21.39 15.79
CA LEU A 21 13.01 -21.88 15.98
C LEU A 21 13.90 -21.21 14.93
N CYS A 22 14.55 -20.11 15.28
CA CYS A 22 15.62 -19.56 14.44
C CYS A 22 16.84 -20.50 14.58
N ARG A 23 16.96 -21.46 13.67
CA ARG A 23 18.06 -22.43 13.64
C ARG A 23 19.23 -21.82 12.88
N ILE A 24 20.17 -21.18 13.59
CA ILE A 24 21.46 -20.83 12.99
C ILE A 24 22.35 -22.07 13.03
N THR A 25 22.35 -22.85 11.95
CA THR A 25 23.35 -23.89 11.71
C THR A 25 24.55 -23.29 11.00
N LEU A 26 25.64 -23.04 11.72
CA LEU A 26 26.96 -22.83 11.11
C LEU A 26 27.50 -24.19 10.63
N PHE A 27 27.56 -24.37 9.31
CA PHE A 27 27.87 -25.65 8.68
C PHE A 27 29.36 -25.78 8.30
N ARG A 28 29.84 -27.03 8.38
CA ARG A 28 31.15 -27.55 7.95
C ARG A 28 31.42 -27.22 6.46
N PRO A 29 32.65 -26.85 6.05
CA PRO A 29 32.91 -26.41 4.67
C PRO A 29 32.87 -27.62 3.71
N GLY A 30 32.18 -27.50 2.56
CA GLY A 30 32.32 -28.49 1.48
C GLY A 30 31.19 -28.73 0.48
N LYS A 31 30.05 -28.03 0.49
CA LYS A 31 29.02 -28.19 -0.58
C LYS A 31 28.40 -26.86 -1.01
N LYS A 32 28.20 -26.77 -2.33
CA LYS A 32 27.80 -25.61 -3.14
C LYS A 32 26.44 -25.02 -2.70
N GLY A 33 26.36 -23.69 -2.70
CA GLY A 33 25.10 -22.93 -2.74
C GLY A 33 24.58 -22.48 -1.38
N ILE A 34 24.90 -21.24 -0.99
CA ILE A 34 24.21 -20.54 0.09
C ILE A 34 22.85 -20.10 -0.46
N TRP A 35 21.79 -20.80 -0.07
CA TRP A 35 20.44 -20.27 -0.17
C TRP A 35 20.12 -19.64 1.18
N LEU A 36 20.38 -18.33 1.30
CA LEU A 36 19.74 -17.53 2.33
C LEU A 36 18.23 -17.66 2.09
N LEU A 37 17.53 -18.35 3.00
CA LEU A 37 16.09 -18.28 3.14
C LEU A 37 15.74 -16.83 3.50
N CYS A 38 15.72 -15.97 2.48
CA CYS A 38 15.09 -14.66 2.56
C CYS A 38 13.60 -14.96 2.68
N HIS A 39 13.12 -15.07 3.91
CA HIS A 39 11.70 -14.99 4.17
C HIS A 39 11.27 -13.59 3.71
N TRP A 40 10.65 -13.51 2.54
CA TRP A 40 10.08 -12.28 2.01
C TRP A 40 9.05 -11.78 3.02
N VAL A 41 9.41 -10.71 3.73
CA VAL A 41 8.47 -10.00 4.58
C VAL A 41 7.47 -9.35 3.62
N PRO A 42 6.17 -9.71 3.68
CA PRO A 42 5.18 -9.04 2.86
C PRO A 42 5.25 -7.53 3.16
N MET A 43 5.44 -6.71 2.11
CA MET A 43 5.47 -5.27 2.28
C MET A 43 4.05 -4.73 2.29
N TYR A 44 3.71 -4.04 3.37
CA TYR A 44 2.37 -3.58 3.67
C TYR A 44 2.08 -2.22 3.02
N LEU A 45 0.80 -1.82 2.97
CA LEU A 45 0.33 -0.67 2.18
C LEU A 45 1.06 0.65 2.51
N LEU A 46 1.20 1.02 3.78
CA LEU A 46 1.78 2.30 4.19
C LEU A 46 3.30 2.30 4.11
N ALA A 47 3.95 1.14 4.20
CA ALA A 47 5.37 1.02 3.84
C ALA A 47 5.61 1.44 2.38
N HIS A 48 4.73 1.03 1.47
CA HIS A 48 4.79 1.48 0.08
C HIS A 48 4.51 2.98 -0.07
N VAL A 49 3.49 3.51 0.62
CA VAL A 49 3.24 4.97 0.66
C VAL A 49 4.50 5.71 1.09
N MET A 50 5.16 5.25 2.16
CA MET A 50 6.38 5.86 2.67
C MET A 50 7.51 5.84 1.64
N ALA A 51 7.74 4.71 0.96
CA ALA A 51 8.73 4.63 -0.11
C ALA A 51 8.46 5.64 -1.23
N GLY A 52 7.20 5.73 -1.69
CA GLY A 52 6.78 6.71 -2.68
C GLY A 52 7.00 8.15 -2.22
N ILE A 53 6.73 8.46 -0.95
CA ILE A 53 6.99 9.78 -0.38
C ILE A 53 8.47 10.12 -0.34
N LEU A 54 9.31 9.19 0.13
CA LEU A 54 10.76 9.40 0.20
C LEU A 54 11.35 9.69 -1.18
N ILE A 55 10.95 8.90 -2.19
CA ILE A 55 11.35 9.14 -3.58
C ILE A 55 10.80 10.49 -4.07
N GLY A 56 9.53 10.77 -3.77
CA GLY A 56 8.89 12.01 -4.12
C GLY A 56 9.56 13.25 -3.51
N LEU A 57 10.11 13.15 -2.29
CA LEU A 57 10.88 14.21 -1.66
C LEU A 57 12.19 14.48 -2.41
N VAL A 58 12.89 13.43 -2.84
CA VAL A 58 14.08 13.56 -3.70
C VAL A 58 13.70 14.23 -5.02
N LEU A 59 12.65 13.77 -5.69
CA LEU A 59 12.15 14.37 -6.94
C LEU A 59 11.72 15.83 -6.76
N ALA A 60 11.09 16.17 -5.63
CA ALA A 60 10.69 17.53 -5.32
C ALA A 60 11.90 18.47 -5.17
N GLY A 61 13.00 17.98 -4.59
CA GLY A 61 14.26 18.72 -4.51
C GLY A 61 14.91 18.96 -5.87
N LEU A 62 14.76 18.00 -6.79
CA LEU A 62 15.32 18.10 -8.16
C LEU A 62 14.50 19.00 -9.08
N VAL A 63 13.16 18.93 -9.00
CA VAL A 63 12.25 19.62 -9.93
C VAL A 63 11.72 20.94 -9.36
N GLY A 64 11.82 21.16 -8.05
CA GLY A 64 11.29 22.35 -7.38
C GLY A 64 9.77 22.36 -7.22
N ASP A 65 9.08 21.23 -7.47
CA ASP A 65 7.63 21.09 -7.27
C ASP A 65 7.32 19.99 -6.25
N ARG A 66 6.89 20.38 -5.04
CA ARG A 66 6.50 19.43 -3.97
C ARG A 66 5.27 18.57 -4.31
N ARG A 67 4.47 18.90 -5.34
CA ARG A 67 3.31 18.09 -5.73
C ARG A 67 3.72 16.69 -6.17
N VAL A 68 4.95 16.53 -6.68
CA VAL A 68 5.50 15.24 -7.07
C VAL A 68 5.61 14.26 -5.88
N VAL A 69 5.68 14.77 -4.64
CA VAL A 69 5.67 13.93 -3.43
C VAL A 69 4.38 13.13 -3.35
N ALA A 70 3.24 13.81 -3.43
CA ALA A 70 1.93 13.16 -3.38
C ALA A 70 1.69 12.24 -4.57
N LEU A 71 2.20 12.61 -5.76
CA LEU A 71 2.06 11.79 -6.97
C LEU A 71 2.91 10.52 -6.92
N ALA A 72 4.14 10.59 -6.41
CA ALA A 72 4.98 9.41 -6.20
C ALA A 72 4.40 8.50 -5.10
N ALA A 73 3.89 9.08 -4.01
CA ALA A 73 3.17 8.33 -2.97
C ALA A 73 1.95 7.60 -3.53
N LEU A 74 1.15 8.27 -4.36
CA LEU A 74 0.01 7.68 -5.05
C LEU A 74 0.46 6.54 -5.97
N GLY A 75 1.48 6.76 -6.80
CA GLY A 75 2.03 5.74 -7.68
C GLY A 75 2.52 4.50 -6.92
N ALA A 76 3.10 4.69 -5.73
CA ALA A 76 3.60 3.59 -4.91
C ALA A 76 2.51 2.71 -4.29
N VAL A 77 1.24 3.13 -4.26
CA VAL A 77 0.12 2.28 -3.82
C VAL A 77 -0.85 1.93 -4.93
N LEU A 78 -0.73 2.57 -6.08
CA LEU A 78 -1.64 2.42 -7.21
C LEU A 78 -1.77 0.96 -7.68
N PRO A 79 -0.68 0.15 -7.79
CA PRO A 79 -0.81 -1.23 -8.22
C PRO A 79 -1.69 -2.06 -7.30
N ASP A 80 -1.45 -1.98 -6.00
CA ASP A 80 -2.23 -2.66 -4.98
C ASP A 80 -3.69 -2.21 -4.94
N LEU A 81 -3.94 -0.90 -5.07
CA LEU A 81 -5.29 -0.34 -5.01
C LEU A 81 -6.17 -0.83 -6.16
N ILE A 82 -5.57 -1.15 -7.31
CA ILE A 82 -6.29 -1.62 -8.49
C ILE A 82 -6.30 -3.15 -8.55
N ASP A 83 -5.14 -3.78 -8.46
CA ASP A 83 -5.00 -5.20 -8.73
C ASP A 83 -5.61 -6.07 -7.63
N LYS A 84 -5.60 -5.65 -6.35
CA LYS A 84 -6.20 -6.44 -5.26
C LYS A 84 -7.73 -6.54 -5.38
N PRO A 85 -8.50 -5.43 -5.52
CA PRO A 85 -9.94 -5.52 -5.75
C PRO A 85 -10.26 -6.21 -7.08
N LEU A 86 -9.54 -5.88 -8.15
CA LEU A 86 -9.76 -6.47 -9.47
C LEU A 86 -9.53 -7.98 -9.45
N GLY A 87 -8.47 -8.44 -8.81
CA GLY A 87 -8.11 -9.84 -8.67
C GLY A 87 -9.08 -10.64 -7.79
N HIS A 88 -9.30 -10.19 -6.55
CA HIS A 88 -10.00 -10.97 -5.53
C HIS A 88 -11.52 -10.75 -5.48
N ILE A 89 -12.04 -9.68 -6.08
CA ILE A 89 -13.48 -9.39 -6.10
C ILE A 89 -14.05 -9.62 -7.50
N ILE A 90 -13.46 -8.99 -8.51
CA ILE A 90 -14.00 -8.99 -9.88
C ILE A 90 -13.57 -10.25 -10.64
N LEU A 91 -12.31 -10.67 -10.51
CA LEU A 91 -11.71 -11.80 -11.22
C LEU A 91 -11.50 -13.04 -10.35
N SER A 92 -12.24 -13.14 -9.23
CA SER A 92 -12.16 -14.28 -8.30
C SER A 92 -12.54 -15.63 -8.95
N GLY A 93 -13.41 -15.60 -9.97
CA GLY A 93 -13.78 -16.81 -10.72
C GLY A 93 -12.71 -17.30 -11.71
N THR A 94 -11.74 -16.45 -12.07
CA THR A 94 -10.79 -16.72 -13.16
C THR A 94 -9.34 -16.75 -12.69
N VAL A 95 -8.81 -15.64 -12.17
CA VAL A 95 -7.41 -15.50 -11.77
C VAL A 95 -7.27 -15.56 -10.25
N ASP A 96 -8.18 -14.91 -9.52
CA ASP A 96 -8.17 -14.75 -8.06
C ASP A 96 -6.79 -14.37 -7.50
N TYR A 97 -6.13 -13.38 -8.09
CA TYR A 97 -4.78 -12.98 -7.69
C TYR A 97 -4.64 -11.45 -7.63
N GLY A 98 -4.06 -10.94 -6.54
CA GLY A 98 -3.97 -9.51 -6.27
C GLY A 98 -2.78 -8.78 -6.91
N ARG A 99 -1.94 -9.47 -7.69
CA ARG A 99 -0.82 -8.88 -8.43
C ARG A 99 -0.97 -9.25 -9.89
N ILE A 100 -1.64 -8.39 -10.66
CA ILE A 100 -2.04 -8.69 -12.05
C ILE A 100 -1.47 -7.64 -13.00
N TYR A 101 -2.30 -6.75 -13.54
CA TYR A 101 -1.94 -5.87 -14.63
C TYR A 101 -1.03 -4.72 -14.19
N PHE A 102 -1.37 -4.01 -13.10
CA PHE A 102 -0.57 -2.87 -12.63
C PHE A 102 0.75 -3.30 -11.98
N HIS A 103 0.85 -4.55 -11.56
CA HIS A 103 2.12 -5.19 -11.18
C HIS A 103 2.96 -5.67 -12.38
N GLY A 104 2.49 -5.48 -13.61
CA GLY A 104 3.22 -5.79 -14.83
C GLY A 104 4.10 -4.64 -15.35
N LEU A 105 5.24 -4.97 -15.94
CA LEU A 105 6.15 -4.04 -16.62
C LEU A 105 5.49 -3.38 -17.83
N THR A 106 4.54 -4.04 -18.48
CA THR A 106 3.82 -3.46 -19.63
C THR A 106 3.04 -2.21 -19.22
N ILE A 107 2.26 -2.28 -18.14
CA ILE A 107 1.52 -1.11 -17.64
C ILE A 107 2.48 -0.05 -17.14
N LEU A 108 3.53 -0.44 -16.39
CA LEU A 108 4.55 0.51 -15.95
C LEU A 108 5.18 1.25 -17.14
N PHE A 109 5.56 0.53 -18.20
CA PHE A 109 6.14 1.10 -19.42
C PHE A 109 5.18 2.06 -20.12
N LEU A 110 3.90 1.73 -20.23
CA LEU A 110 2.89 2.62 -20.81
C LEU A 110 2.74 3.91 -20.00
N VAL A 111 2.76 3.83 -18.66
CA VAL A 111 2.72 5.00 -17.78
C VAL A 111 3.99 5.84 -17.92
N VAL A 112 5.16 5.22 -18.02
CA VAL A 112 6.43 5.91 -18.30
C VAL A 112 6.35 6.63 -19.65
N LEU A 113 5.93 5.95 -20.71
CA LEU A 113 5.83 6.52 -22.05
C LEU A 113 4.85 7.71 -22.07
N ALA A 114 3.67 7.55 -21.49
CA ALA A 114 2.71 8.64 -21.35
C ALA A 114 3.30 9.81 -20.54
N GLY A 115 4.07 9.52 -19.50
CA GLY A 115 4.76 10.53 -18.70
C GLY A 115 5.84 11.27 -19.49
N LEU A 116 6.64 10.57 -20.29
CA LEU A 116 7.65 11.17 -21.17
C LEU A 116 7.01 12.06 -22.23
N LEU A 117 5.92 11.60 -22.86
CA LEU A 117 5.18 12.40 -23.84
C LEU A 117 4.60 13.67 -23.18
N LEU A 118 4.00 13.54 -22.00
CA LEU A 118 3.44 14.68 -21.28
C LEU A 118 4.54 15.67 -20.84
N TYR A 119 5.70 15.16 -20.44
CA TYR A 119 6.85 16.00 -20.14
C TYR A 119 7.34 16.73 -21.39
N HIS A 120 7.53 16.02 -22.51
CA HIS A 120 7.99 16.61 -23.77
C HIS A 120 7.06 17.73 -24.27
N TYR A 121 5.75 17.48 -24.34
CA TYR A 121 4.80 18.43 -24.94
C TYR A 121 4.26 19.48 -23.97
N ARG A 122 4.23 19.21 -22.66
CA ARG A 122 3.57 20.08 -21.66
C ARG A 122 4.43 20.42 -20.46
N GLN A 123 5.67 19.93 -20.41
CA GLN A 123 6.61 20.13 -19.30
C GLN A 123 6.00 19.73 -17.93
N ARG A 124 5.14 18.70 -17.92
CA ARG A 124 4.53 18.17 -16.68
C ARG A 124 5.22 16.87 -16.28
N ILE A 125 5.92 16.88 -15.15
CA ILE A 125 6.61 15.72 -14.60
C ILE A 125 5.68 14.75 -13.83
N GLY A 126 4.44 15.17 -13.55
CA GLY A 126 3.59 14.50 -12.57
C GLY A 126 3.38 13.00 -12.82
N LEU A 127 3.14 12.61 -14.08
CA LEU A 127 2.93 11.21 -14.43
C LEU A 127 4.22 10.38 -14.37
N LEU A 128 5.39 10.99 -14.57
CA LEU A 128 6.68 10.34 -14.33
C LEU A 128 6.92 10.11 -12.83
N ALA A 129 6.49 11.04 -11.97
CA ALA A 129 6.54 10.82 -10.52
C ALA A 129 5.66 9.63 -10.10
N VAL A 130 4.45 9.50 -10.68
CA VAL A 130 3.59 8.32 -10.49
C VAL A 130 4.30 7.05 -10.97
N ALA A 131 4.91 7.07 -12.15
CA ALA A 131 5.63 5.93 -12.71
C ALA A 131 6.77 5.45 -11.81
N VAL A 132 7.57 6.38 -11.26
CA VAL A 132 8.65 6.04 -10.32
C VAL A 132 8.08 5.45 -9.03
N GLY A 133 6.96 5.98 -8.52
CA GLY A 133 6.22 5.37 -7.41
C GLY A 133 5.82 3.93 -7.71
N MET A 134 5.20 3.68 -8.86
CA MET A 134 4.79 2.33 -9.30
C MET A 134 5.99 1.39 -9.44
N ALA A 135 7.10 1.87 -9.99
CA ALA A 135 8.34 1.10 -10.10
C ALA A 135 8.86 0.69 -8.70
N SER A 136 8.85 1.63 -7.75
CA SER A 136 9.24 1.32 -6.37
C SER A 136 8.34 0.24 -5.76
N HIS A 137 7.04 0.27 -6.01
CA HIS A 137 6.10 -0.75 -5.56
C HIS A 137 6.48 -2.13 -6.10
N GLN A 138 6.65 -2.26 -7.42
CA GLN A 138 7.01 -3.56 -8.02
C GLN A 138 8.36 -4.10 -7.51
N ILE A 139 9.31 -3.21 -7.21
CA ILE A 139 10.60 -3.60 -6.62
C ILE A 139 10.41 -4.14 -5.20
N LEU A 140 9.67 -3.40 -4.37
CA LEU A 140 9.39 -3.75 -2.98
C LEU A 140 8.58 -5.05 -2.86
N ASP A 141 7.68 -5.29 -3.81
CA ASP A 141 6.92 -6.53 -3.92
C ASP A 141 7.71 -7.71 -4.50
N GLY A 142 8.95 -7.48 -4.93
CA GLY A 142 9.83 -8.51 -5.46
C GLY A 142 9.27 -9.17 -6.72
N MET A 143 8.64 -8.38 -7.60
CA MET A 143 7.89 -8.91 -8.75
C MET A 143 8.71 -9.79 -9.70
N TRP A 144 10.05 -9.68 -9.69
CA TRP A 144 10.94 -10.56 -10.44
C TRP A 144 10.83 -12.05 -10.10
N HIS A 145 10.26 -12.41 -8.95
CA HIS A 145 9.97 -13.82 -8.62
C HIS A 145 8.72 -14.37 -9.30
N ASN A 146 7.87 -13.51 -9.87
CA ASN A 146 6.67 -13.88 -10.61
C ASN A 146 6.79 -13.41 -12.07
N PRO A 147 7.75 -13.95 -12.85
CA PRO A 147 8.10 -13.40 -14.16
C PRO A 147 6.93 -13.41 -15.15
N VAL A 148 6.05 -14.42 -15.10
CA VAL A 148 4.88 -14.48 -15.98
C VAL A 148 3.98 -13.26 -15.80
N THR A 149 3.65 -12.91 -14.55
CA THR A 149 2.88 -11.71 -14.23
C THR A 149 3.68 -10.44 -14.53
N TRP A 150 4.96 -10.39 -14.14
CA TRP A 150 5.76 -9.18 -14.28
C TRP A 150 5.99 -8.79 -15.75
N PHE A 151 6.18 -9.78 -16.64
CA PHE A 151 6.32 -9.57 -18.08
C PHE A 151 5.01 -9.79 -18.85
N TRP A 152 3.85 -9.86 -18.18
CA TRP A 152 2.58 -10.01 -18.87
C TRP A 152 2.38 -8.88 -19.89
N PRO A 153 1.90 -9.15 -21.13
CA PRO A 153 1.37 -10.43 -21.63
C PRO A 153 2.39 -11.33 -22.35
N PHE A 154 3.67 -10.98 -22.35
CA PHE A 154 4.66 -11.59 -23.26
C PHE A 154 5.10 -13.00 -22.86
N LEU A 155 5.00 -13.36 -21.58
CA LEU A 155 5.35 -14.70 -21.08
C LEU A 155 4.14 -15.62 -20.88
N GLY A 156 2.98 -15.26 -21.44
CA GLY A 156 1.76 -16.06 -21.39
C GLY A 156 0.70 -15.50 -20.42
N PRO A 157 -0.40 -16.24 -20.23
CA PRO A 157 -1.51 -15.82 -19.38
C PRO A 157 -1.12 -15.84 -17.89
N ILE A 158 -1.73 -14.94 -17.11
CA ILE A 158 -1.54 -14.91 -15.65
C ILE A 158 -2.13 -16.19 -15.05
N PRO A 159 -1.38 -16.95 -14.24
CA PRO A 159 -1.86 -18.19 -13.67
C PRO A 159 -2.95 -17.93 -12.62
N ARG A 160 -3.92 -18.84 -12.58
CA ARG A 160 -4.95 -18.85 -11.54
C ARG A 160 -4.33 -19.22 -10.20
N HIS A 161 -4.71 -18.47 -9.17
CA HIS A 161 -4.37 -18.75 -7.79
C HIS A 161 -5.63 -19.24 -7.06
N TYR A 162 -5.40 -19.98 -5.97
CA TYR A 162 -6.46 -20.51 -5.13
C TYR A 162 -6.22 -20.05 -3.70
N TYR A 163 -7.12 -19.23 -3.19
CA TYR A 163 -7.07 -18.74 -1.82
C TYR A 163 -8.16 -19.40 -0.95
N PRO A 164 -7.90 -19.63 0.34
CA PRO A 164 -8.92 -20.09 1.27
C PRO A 164 -10.06 -19.07 1.41
N GLU A 165 -11.25 -19.56 1.78
CA GLU A 165 -12.34 -18.68 2.19
C GLU A 165 -11.89 -17.74 3.32
N GLY A 166 -12.28 -16.47 3.24
CA GLY A 166 -11.87 -15.45 4.22
C GLY A 166 -10.48 -14.86 4.01
N TYR A 167 -9.71 -15.28 2.98
CA TYR A 167 -8.37 -14.74 2.72
C TYR A 167 -8.30 -13.21 2.68
N LEU A 168 -9.28 -12.55 2.04
CA LEU A 168 -9.31 -11.08 1.96
C LEU A 168 -9.45 -10.45 3.35
N GLN A 169 -10.32 -11.01 4.19
CA GLN A 169 -10.52 -10.55 5.56
C GLN A 169 -9.24 -10.76 6.38
N ASP A 170 -8.60 -11.93 6.26
CA ASP A 170 -7.33 -12.22 6.90
C ASP A 170 -6.20 -11.29 6.45
N ALA A 171 -6.14 -10.95 5.15
CA ALA A 171 -5.16 -10.02 4.61
C ALA A 171 -5.33 -8.61 5.21
N ILE A 172 -6.58 -8.14 5.34
CA ILE A 172 -6.89 -6.87 6.00
C ILE A 172 -6.51 -6.91 7.48
N TRP A 173 -6.86 -7.98 8.20
CA TRP A 173 -6.50 -8.12 9.60
C TRP A 173 -4.99 -8.16 9.81
N ARG A 174 -4.26 -8.90 8.96
CA ARG A 174 -2.80 -8.94 9.01
C ARG A 174 -2.21 -7.55 8.84
N GLN A 175 -2.67 -6.80 7.84
CA GLN A 175 -2.26 -5.43 7.56
C GLN A 175 -2.49 -4.48 8.75
N LEU A 176 -3.70 -4.50 9.33
CA LEU A 176 -4.04 -3.67 10.50
C LEU A 176 -3.32 -4.09 11.79
N SER A 177 -2.94 -5.36 11.90
CA SER A 177 -2.26 -5.89 13.09
C SER A 177 -0.76 -5.56 13.10
N GLN A 178 -0.21 -4.99 12.02
CA GLN A 178 1.21 -4.65 11.96
C GLN A 178 1.51 -3.31 12.63
N PRO A 179 2.37 -3.28 13.68
CA PRO A 179 2.74 -2.02 14.32
C PRO A 179 3.45 -1.04 13.39
N SER A 180 4.25 -1.53 12.43
CA SER A 180 4.98 -0.70 11.47
C SER A 180 4.04 0.16 10.61
N GLU A 181 2.86 -0.36 10.28
CA GLU A 181 1.87 0.36 9.47
C GLU A 181 1.33 1.58 10.21
N TRP A 182 1.08 1.46 11.51
CA TRP A 182 0.67 2.61 12.32
C TRP A 182 1.79 3.64 12.46
N VAL A 183 3.03 3.21 12.62
CA VAL A 183 4.19 4.13 12.63
C VAL A 183 4.27 4.88 11.29
N PHE A 184 4.17 4.17 10.16
CA PHE A 184 4.15 4.80 8.85
C PHE A 184 2.96 5.74 8.69
N LEU A 185 1.77 5.38 9.18
CA LEU A 185 0.59 6.26 9.15
C LEU A 185 0.89 7.61 9.81
N PHE A 186 1.42 7.60 11.03
CA PHE A 186 1.72 8.83 11.75
C PHE A 186 2.82 9.65 11.06
N LEU A 187 3.84 9.00 10.51
CA LEU A 187 4.90 9.66 9.75
C LEU A 187 4.38 10.29 8.46
N VAL A 188 3.54 9.57 7.71
CA VAL A 188 2.88 10.07 6.49
C VAL A 188 2.03 11.29 6.81
N ILE A 189 1.17 11.20 7.83
CA ILE A 189 0.31 12.31 8.26
C ILE A 189 1.15 13.51 8.69
N GLY A 190 2.16 13.30 9.55
CA GLY A 190 3.02 14.37 10.04
C GLY A 190 3.79 15.06 8.91
N LEU A 191 4.34 14.28 7.98
CA LEU A 191 5.09 14.82 6.84
C LEU A 191 4.19 15.60 5.88
N PHE A 192 3.01 15.09 5.54
CA PHE A 192 2.04 15.84 4.75
C PHE A 192 1.57 17.10 5.48
N ALA A 193 1.39 17.03 6.81
CA ALA A 193 1.02 18.20 7.60
C ALA A 193 2.08 19.30 7.53
N VAL A 194 3.37 18.95 7.58
CA VAL A 194 4.48 19.90 7.45
C VAL A 194 4.61 20.43 6.01
N LEU A 195 4.54 19.54 5.02
CA LEU A 195 4.68 19.89 3.60
C LEU A 195 3.55 20.78 3.13
N TYR A 196 2.30 20.53 3.56
CA TYR A 196 1.10 21.24 3.15
C TYR A 196 0.51 22.13 4.25
N ARG A 197 1.33 22.57 5.21
CA ARG A 197 0.90 23.37 6.37
C ARG A 197 0.14 24.64 6.00
N ARG A 198 0.46 25.27 4.86
CA ARG A 198 -0.19 26.50 4.40
C ARG A 198 -1.60 26.21 3.92
N GLU A 199 -1.74 25.20 3.07
CA GLU A 199 -3.02 24.70 2.56
C GLU A 199 -3.92 24.22 3.70
N LEU A 200 -3.35 23.45 4.64
CA LEU A 200 -4.07 22.98 5.82
C LEU A 200 -4.57 24.13 6.67
N LYS A 201 -3.75 25.16 6.94
CA LYS A 201 -4.21 26.37 7.65
C LYS A 201 -5.37 27.04 6.93
N THR A 202 -5.31 27.18 5.60
CA THR A 202 -6.41 27.75 4.81
C THR A 202 -7.68 26.91 4.91
N VAL A 203 -7.58 25.59 4.79
CA VAL A 203 -8.72 24.67 4.90
C VAL A 203 -9.31 24.71 6.30
N VAL A 204 -8.48 24.66 7.35
CA VAL A 204 -8.90 24.74 8.75
C VAL A 204 -9.60 26.07 9.02
N ASN A 205 -9.05 27.20 8.58
CA ASN A 205 -9.68 28.50 8.74
C ASN A 205 -11.02 28.59 8.01
N ARG A 206 -11.14 27.96 6.83
CA ARG A 206 -12.38 27.88 6.06
C ARG A 206 -13.44 27.07 6.80
N LEU A 207 -13.06 25.92 7.36
CA LEU A 207 -13.94 25.07 8.16
C LEU A 207 -14.33 25.71 9.50
N ALA A 208 -13.42 26.48 10.10
CA ALA A 208 -13.66 27.25 11.32
C ALA A 208 -14.51 28.51 11.10
N SER A 209 -14.83 28.85 9.84
CA SER A 209 -15.61 30.04 9.53
C SER A 209 -17.05 29.92 10.09
N PRO A 210 -17.64 31.03 10.58
CA PRO A 210 -19.02 31.03 11.08
C PRO A 210 -20.08 30.45 10.12
N PRO A 211 -20.03 30.65 8.79
CA PRO A 211 -20.98 30.00 7.89
C PRO A 211 -20.75 28.49 7.76
N ALA A 212 -19.49 28.01 7.73
CA ALA A 212 -19.20 26.58 7.71
C ALA A 212 -19.67 25.88 9.00
N ARG A 213 -19.43 26.51 10.16
CA ARG A 213 -19.93 26.01 11.45
C ARG A 213 -21.45 25.92 11.48
N ARG A 214 -22.14 26.94 10.95
CA ARG A 214 -23.61 26.94 10.82
C ARG A 214 -24.12 25.83 9.90
N ALA A 215 -23.45 25.60 8.77
CA ALA A 215 -23.80 24.52 7.85
C ALA A 215 -23.62 23.14 8.49
N VAL A 216 -22.51 22.90 9.20
CA VAL A 216 -22.29 21.63 9.92
C VAL A 216 -23.36 21.40 10.98
N VAL A 217 -23.69 22.42 11.79
CA VAL A 217 -24.76 22.32 12.80
C VAL A 217 -26.10 22.02 12.13
N ALA A 218 -26.45 22.70 11.03
CA ALA A 218 -27.69 22.45 10.31
C ALA A 218 -27.78 21.01 9.78
N VAL A 219 -26.68 20.48 9.21
CA VAL A 219 -26.61 19.09 8.74
C VAL A 219 -26.79 18.09 9.90
N LEU A 220 -26.15 18.33 11.04
CA LEU A 220 -26.29 17.48 12.23
C LEU A 220 -27.72 17.51 12.78
N VAL A 221 -28.35 18.68 12.85
CA VAL A 221 -29.75 18.83 13.28
C VAL A 221 -30.68 18.07 12.33
N LEU A 222 -30.51 18.22 11.02
CA LEU A 222 -31.30 17.49 10.03
C LEU A 222 -31.09 15.97 10.13
N ALA A 223 -29.86 15.52 10.37
CA ALA A 223 -29.56 14.10 10.57
C ALA A 223 -30.25 13.54 11.83
N VAL A 224 -30.28 14.29 12.94
CA VAL A 224 -31.00 13.91 14.16
C VAL A 224 -32.50 13.84 13.91
N ILE A 225 -33.09 14.84 13.24
CA ILE A 225 -34.52 14.84 12.89
C ILE A 225 -34.86 13.61 12.03
N ALA A 226 -34.05 13.32 11.01
CA ALA A 226 -34.25 12.16 10.15
C ALA A 226 -34.14 10.84 10.92
N ALA A 227 -33.17 10.72 11.84
CA ALA A 227 -33.01 9.53 12.68
C ALA A 227 -34.20 9.33 13.63
N LEU A 228 -34.70 10.39 14.25
CA LEU A 228 -35.88 10.34 15.12
C LEU A 228 -37.14 9.98 14.33
N ALA A 229 -37.34 10.57 13.14
CA ALA A 229 -38.48 10.24 12.28
C ALA A 229 -38.44 8.80 11.76
N ALA A 230 -37.25 8.29 11.42
CA ALA A 230 -37.06 6.89 11.03
C ALA A 230 -37.32 5.96 12.22
N GLY A 231 -36.76 6.24 13.39
CA GLY A 231 -36.97 5.47 14.61
C GLY A 231 -38.44 5.42 15.06
N TRP A 232 -39.17 6.53 14.92
CA TRP A 232 -40.60 6.59 15.22
C TRP A 232 -41.43 5.67 14.33
N ARG A 233 -41.04 5.48 13.06
CA ARG A 233 -41.70 4.54 12.13
C ARG A 233 -41.45 3.07 12.46
N PHE A 234 -40.46 2.75 13.28
CA PHE A 234 -40.20 1.38 13.75
C PHE A 234 -40.88 1.06 15.09
N LEU A 235 -41.50 2.05 15.74
CA LEU A 235 -42.21 1.92 17.02
C LEU A 235 -43.74 1.91 16.88
N LEU A 236 -44.26 2.10 15.66
CA LEU A 236 -45.67 1.97 15.27
C LEU A 236 -45.86 0.68 14.48
#